data_AF-A0A835RZE7-F1
#
_entry.id   AF-A0A835RZE7-F1
#
_cell.length_a   1.000
_cell.length_b   1.000
_cell.length_c   1.000
_cell.angle_alpha   90.00
_cell.angle_beta   90.00
_cell.angle_gamma   90.00
#
_symmetry.space_group_name_H-M   'P 1'
#
loop_
_entity.id
_entity.type
_entity.pdbx_description
1 polymer ?
#
loop_
_entity_poly.entity_id
_entity_poly.type
_entity_poly.pdbx_seq_one_letter_code
_entity_poly.pdbx_strand_id
1 'polypeptide(L)'
;MTVDDLIARQMRVCRQENPHCESASFDRDAAHAFQLYVNETLAFAIKRGGFMYGRIGENSIVEVDFIYEPPQTGTEDALVLLRDPEEEKLVEAIATGLGMRRVGFVFTQAVGREGKGEYTMSRREVIQAAELQTEGGIKEWVTAVVKLEVNEDGAADVHFEAFQMSDICIKLFKDGWFDMEAVDGDPKVSMMKKDVVIGVKDVREVDNDFFLVPVKISDHQGPLSSTFPIENRMTTVTLRALKTHLDRTKHLPFAKRIADFHLLLLLSKYLDANSDVPTLSEFVHRQTAIPEGYQILIESMAAAS
;
A
#
# COMPACT_ATOMS: atom_id res chain seq x y z
N MET A 1 -24.04 -3.39 40.22
CA MET A 1 -22.86 -3.59 39.38
C MET A 1 -22.46 -5.04 39.60
N THR A 2 -22.75 -5.89 38.62
CA THR A 2 -22.50 -7.34 38.72
C THR A 2 -21.06 -7.67 38.30
N VAL A 3 -20.59 -8.88 38.62
CA VAL A 3 -19.30 -9.39 38.11
C VAL A 3 -19.31 -9.44 36.59
N ASP A 4 -20.46 -9.71 35.97
CA ASP A 4 -20.64 -9.68 34.50
C ASP A 4 -20.51 -8.26 33.92
N ASP A 5 -20.96 -7.21 34.64
CA ASP A 5 -20.73 -5.81 34.25
C ASP A 5 -19.25 -5.40 34.33
N LEU A 6 -18.48 -6.03 35.23
CA LEU A 6 -17.04 -5.83 35.39
C LEU A 6 -16.24 -6.61 34.32
N ILE A 7 -16.68 -7.82 33.98
CA ILE A 7 -16.12 -8.63 32.88
C ILE A 7 -16.37 -7.98 31.52
N ALA A 8 -17.56 -7.40 31.30
CA ALA A 8 -17.88 -6.64 30.09
C ALA A 8 -17.03 -5.36 29.90
N ARG A 9 -16.32 -4.92 30.95
CA ARG A 9 -15.40 -3.77 30.91
C ARG A 9 -13.94 -4.14 30.67
N GLN A 10 -13.58 -5.42 30.73
CA GLN A 10 -12.20 -5.84 30.46
C GLN A 10 -11.97 -5.94 28.94
N MET A 11 -10.91 -5.28 28.47
CA MET A 11 -10.53 -5.31 27.06
C MET A 11 -9.88 -6.66 26.74
N ARG A 12 -10.65 -7.56 26.11
CA ARG A 12 -10.18 -8.90 25.77
C ARG A 12 -9.58 -8.93 24.37
N VAL A 13 -8.37 -9.48 24.25
CA VAL A 13 -7.71 -9.73 22.98
C VAL A 13 -7.83 -11.20 22.64
N CYS A 14 -8.42 -11.49 21.48
CA CYS A 14 -8.61 -12.84 20.94
C CYS A 14 -8.26 -12.80 19.45
N ARG A 15 -7.81 -13.94 18.90
CA ARG A 15 -7.57 -14.04 17.46
C ARG A 15 -8.88 -13.87 16.71
N GLN A 16 -8.83 -13.07 15.66
CA GLN A 16 -9.90 -12.95 14.68
C GLN A 16 -9.62 -13.95 13.56
N GLU A 17 -10.52 -14.91 13.38
CA GLU A 17 -10.32 -16.04 12.47
C GLU A 17 -10.50 -15.66 10.99
N ASN A 18 -11.43 -14.73 10.70
CA ASN A 18 -11.78 -14.37 9.33
C ASN A 18 -11.51 -12.89 9.05
N PRO A 19 -10.89 -12.57 7.90
CA PRO A 19 -10.85 -11.20 7.40
C PRO A 19 -12.25 -10.75 6.97
N HIS A 20 -12.42 -9.43 6.86
CA HIS A 20 -13.59 -8.77 6.27
C HIS A 20 -13.59 -8.81 4.74
N CYS A 21 -12.40 -8.93 4.10
CA CYS A 21 -12.28 -9.17 2.67
C CYS A 21 -12.16 -10.67 2.36
N GLU A 22 -12.65 -11.12 1.20
CA GLU A 22 -12.51 -12.52 0.78
C GLU A 22 -11.08 -12.84 0.36
N SER A 23 -10.47 -11.93 -0.39
CA SER A 23 -9.10 -12.02 -0.89
C SER A 23 -8.57 -10.65 -1.30
N ALA A 24 -7.25 -10.58 -1.49
CA ALA A 24 -6.55 -9.49 -2.14
C ALA A 24 -6.02 -9.97 -3.49
N SER A 25 -6.46 -9.34 -4.57
CA SER A 25 -5.96 -9.59 -5.92
C SER A 25 -5.05 -8.45 -6.35
N PHE A 26 -3.82 -8.75 -6.74
CA PHE A 26 -2.84 -7.75 -7.16
C PHE A 26 -2.68 -7.76 -8.68
N ASP A 27 -2.64 -6.58 -9.30
CA ASP A 27 -2.23 -6.46 -10.69
C ASP A 27 -0.80 -6.97 -10.86
N ARG A 28 -0.61 -7.87 -11.83
CA ARG A 28 0.67 -8.54 -12.06
C ARG A 28 1.79 -7.56 -12.39
N ASP A 29 1.53 -6.54 -13.22
CA ASP A 29 2.57 -5.63 -13.67
C ASP A 29 2.92 -4.61 -12.58
N ALA A 30 1.94 -4.11 -11.84
CA ALA A 30 2.15 -3.21 -10.71
C ALA A 30 2.92 -3.89 -9.56
N ALA A 31 2.50 -5.10 -9.18
CA ALA A 31 3.20 -5.89 -8.17
C ALA A 31 4.63 -6.24 -8.62
N HIS A 32 4.79 -6.63 -9.90
CA HIS A 32 6.10 -6.90 -10.49
C HIS A 32 7.01 -5.66 -10.47
N ALA A 33 6.49 -4.48 -10.83
CA ALA A 33 7.25 -3.23 -10.82
C ALA A 33 7.70 -2.79 -9.42
N PHE A 34 6.91 -3.09 -8.38
CA PHE A 34 7.27 -2.85 -6.98
C PHE A 34 8.37 -3.81 -6.52
N GLN A 35 8.17 -5.13 -6.67
CA GLN A 35 9.16 -6.12 -6.22
C GLN A 35 10.49 -5.99 -6.96
N LEU A 36 10.48 -5.69 -8.26
CA LEU A 36 11.69 -5.58 -9.07
C LEU A 36 12.59 -4.46 -8.54
N TYR A 37 12.00 -3.32 -8.21
CA TYR A 37 12.75 -2.19 -7.65
C TYR A 37 13.37 -2.52 -6.29
N VAL A 38 12.58 -3.15 -5.41
CA VAL A 38 13.04 -3.53 -4.08
C VAL A 38 14.15 -4.58 -4.15
N ASN A 39 14.03 -5.55 -5.06
CA ASN A 39 15.01 -6.61 -5.22
C ASN A 39 16.28 -6.11 -5.92
N GLU A 40 16.15 -5.50 -7.11
CA GLU A 40 17.31 -5.15 -7.94
C GLU A 40 18.01 -3.85 -7.50
N THR A 41 17.26 -2.87 -7.00
CA THR A 41 17.84 -1.57 -6.63
C THR A 41 18.13 -1.45 -5.15
N LEU A 42 17.26 -1.97 -4.29
CA LEU A 42 17.43 -1.87 -2.85
C LEU A 42 18.04 -3.13 -2.21
N ALA A 43 18.02 -4.27 -2.92
CA ALA A 43 18.44 -5.58 -2.39
C ALA A 43 17.79 -5.90 -1.02
N PHE A 44 16.57 -5.41 -0.79
CA PHE A 44 15.90 -5.45 0.52
C PHE A 44 16.75 -4.92 1.69
N ALA A 45 17.74 -4.05 1.47
CA ALA A 45 18.58 -3.50 2.52
C ALA A 45 17.87 -2.45 3.38
N ILE A 46 16.85 -1.80 2.82
CA ILE A 46 15.98 -0.84 3.51
C ILE A 46 14.52 -1.13 3.19
N LYS A 47 13.62 -0.72 4.09
CA LYS A 47 12.18 -0.79 3.86
C LYS A 47 11.72 0.18 2.78
N ARG A 48 10.70 -0.22 2.05
CA ARG A 48 9.97 0.57 1.05
C ARG A 48 8.49 0.29 1.21
N GLY A 49 7.62 1.26 0.93
CA GLY A 49 6.19 1.04 0.93
C GLY A 49 5.42 1.95 -0.01
N GLY A 50 4.14 1.64 -0.19
CA GLY A 50 3.27 2.33 -1.12
C GLY A 50 1.80 2.14 -0.76
N PHE A 51 0.99 3.13 -1.11
CA PHE A 51 -0.46 3.04 -1.02
C PHE A 51 -1.00 2.27 -2.22
N MET A 52 -1.84 1.29 -1.94
CA MET A 52 -2.47 0.43 -2.93
C MET A 52 -3.81 1.04 -3.33
N TYR A 53 -4.01 1.20 -4.63
CA TYR A 53 -5.24 1.75 -5.21
C TYR A 53 -5.89 0.74 -6.14
N GLY A 54 -7.21 0.74 -6.13
CA GLY A 54 -8.01 -0.11 -6.99
C GLY A 54 -9.46 -0.13 -6.52
N ARG A 55 -10.09 -1.30 -6.49
CA ARG A 55 -11.54 -1.44 -6.28
C ARG A 55 -11.86 -2.52 -5.27
N ILE A 56 -13.04 -2.43 -4.68
CA ILE A 56 -13.62 -3.50 -3.89
C ILE A 56 -14.69 -4.13 -4.79
N GLY A 57 -14.39 -5.33 -5.30
CA GLY A 57 -15.25 -6.08 -6.19
C GLY A 57 -16.41 -6.77 -5.46
N GLU A 58 -17.10 -7.63 -6.19
CA GLU A 58 -18.12 -8.50 -5.62
C GLU A 58 -17.50 -9.40 -4.52
N ASN A 59 -18.30 -9.77 -3.52
CA ASN A 59 -17.89 -10.57 -2.36
C ASN A 59 -16.75 -9.96 -1.51
N SER A 60 -16.53 -8.65 -1.55
CA SER A 60 -15.45 -8.00 -0.79
C SER A 60 -14.06 -8.48 -1.20
N ILE A 61 -13.86 -8.85 -2.48
CA ILE A 61 -12.54 -9.04 -3.07
C ILE A 61 -11.90 -7.66 -3.26
N VAL A 62 -10.67 -7.48 -2.78
CA VAL A 62 -9.91 -6.25 -2.94
C VAL A 62 -9.02 -6.37 -4.17
N GLU A 63 -9.31 -5.62 -5.21
CA GLU A 63 -8.51 -5.57 -6.44
C GLU A 63 -7.57 -4.36 -6.35
N VAL A 64 -6.27 -4.60 -6.39
CA VAL A 64 -5.21 -3.57 -6.42
C VAL A 64 -4.73 -3.41 -7.85
N ASP A 65 -5.06 -2.28 -8.47
CA ASP A 65 -4.75 -1.97 -9.87
C ASP A 65 -3.41 -1.19 -10.02
N PHE A 66 -3.00 -0.42 -9.01
CA PHE A 66 -1.68 0.25 -8.99
C PHE A 66 -1.19 0.58 -7.57
N ILE A 67 0.11 0.89 -7.44
CA ILE A 67 0.76 1.24 -6.18
C ILE A 67 1.37 2.63 -6.31
N TYR A 68 0.92 3.58 -5.51
CA TYR A 68 1.56 4.90 -5.38
C TYR A 68 2.60 4.85 -4.27
N GLU A 69 3.85 5.19 -4.57
CA GLU A 69 4.94 5.25 -3.60
C GLU A 69 5.13 6.71 -3.12
N PRO A 70 4.65 7.08 -1.92
CA PRO A 70 4.83 8.44 -1.43
C PRO A 70 6.32 8.76 -1.18
N PRO A 71 6.71 10.03 -1.07
CA PRO A 71 8.03 10.40 -0.59
C PRO A 71 8.28 9.72 0.76
N GLN A 72 9.43 9.08 0.95
CA GLN A 72 9.65 8.20 2.09
C GLN A 72 11.14 8.03 2.41
N THR A 73 11.42 7.67 3.66
CA THR A 73 12.76 7.27 4.14
C THR A 73 12.66 5.90 4.78
N GLY A 74 13.39 4.94 4.22
CA GLY A 74 13.50 3.58 4.74
C GLY A 74 14.80 3.36 5.49
N THR A 75 14.74 2.56 6.54
CA THR A 75 15.88 1.91 7.21
C THR A 75 15.64 0.40 7.25
N GLU A 76 16.54 -0.38 7.87
CA GLU A 76 16.31 -1.82 8.10
C GLU A 76 15.05 -2.06 8.95
N ASP A 77 14.86 -1.26 10.01
CA ASP A 77 13.83 -1.50 11.02
C ASP A 77 12.57 -0.62 10.84
N ALA A 78 12.64 0.51 10.13
CA ALA A 78 11.56 1.48 10.05
C ALA A 78 11.33 2.01 8.63
N LEU A 79 10.06 2.33 8.35
CA LEU A 79 9.64 3.04 7.16
C LEU A 79 8.92 4.32 7.60
N VAL A 80 9.45 5.47 7.19
CA VAL A 80 8.86 6.78 7.47
C VAL A 80 8.29 7.34 6.17
N LEU A 81 6.97 7.55 6.14
CA LEU A 81 6.28 8.21 5.04
C LEU A 81 6.38 9.73 5.22
N LEU A 82 6.97 10.41 4.24
CA LEU A 82 7.07 11.87 4.19
C LEU A 82 5.88 12.39 3.37
N ARG A 83 4.68 12.29 3.95
CA ARG A 83 3.39 12.61 3.30
C ARG A 83 3.45 13.99 2.64
N ASP A 84 3.02 14.05 1.38
CA ASP A 84 2.92 15.29 0.59
C ASP A 84 1.43 15.50 0.24
N PRO A 85 0.71 16.37 0.99
CA PRO A 85 -0.72 16.56 0.78
C PRO A 85 -1.09 17.06 -0.61
N GLU A 86 -0.20 17.82 -1.27
CA GLU A 86 -0.47 18.36 -2.61
C GLU A 86 -0.31 17.29 -3.68
N GLU A 87 0.74 16.46 -3.59
CA GLU A 87 0.89 15.30 -4.49
C GLU A 87 -0.22 14.27 -4.24
N GLU A 88 -0.54 13.97 -2.98
CA GLU A 88 -1.60 13.02 -2.62
C GLU A 88 -2.97 13.48 -3.12
N LYS A 89 -3.26 14.80 -3.11
CA LYS A 89 -4.48 15.33 -3.71
C LYS A 89 -4.58 15.01 -5.21
N LEU A 90 -3.47 15.07 -5.93
CA LEU A 90 -3.43 14.69 -7.36
C LEU A 90 -3.65 13.18 -7.53
N VAL A 91 -3.03 12.37 -6.68
CA VAL A 91 -3.22 10.90 -6.68
C VAL A 91 -4.69 10.54 -6.45
N GLU A 92 -5.35 11.15 -5.47
CA GLU A 92 -6.77 10.91 -5.17
C GLU A 92 -7.69 11.40 -6.31
N ALA A 93 -7.35 12.52 -6.97
CA ALA A 93 -8.09 13.00 -8.13
C ALA A 93 -7.98 12.05 -9.34
N ILE A 94 -6.78 11.50 -9.59
CA ILE A 94 -6.55 10.48 -10.62
C ILE A 94 -7.33 9.22 -10.28
N ALA A 95 -7.19 8.70 -9.06
CA ALA A 95 -7.90 7.50 -8.61
C ALA A 95 -9.42 7.65 -8.77
N THR A 96 -9.97 8.80 -8.36
CA THR A 96 -11.40 9.12 -8.52
C THR A 96 -11.82 9.09 -9.98
N GLY A 97 -11.07 9.73 -10.88
CA GLY A 97 -11.36 9.72 -12.32
C GLY A 97 -11.22 8.32 -12.94
N LEU A 98 -10.34 7.48 -12.39
CA LEU A 98 -10.18 6.08 -12.77
C LEU A 98 -11.26 5.14 -12.19
N GLY A 99 -12.18 5.66 -11.36
CA GLY A 99 -13.18 4.84 -10.66
C GLY A 99 -12.56 3.93 -9.59
N MET A 100 -11.41 4.33 -9.05
CA MET A 100 -10.62 3.61 -8.06
C MET A 100 -10.56 4.40 -6.75
N ARG A 101 -10.12 3.72 -5.69
CA ARG A 101 -9.90 4.29 -4.36
C ARG A 101 -8.67 3.68 -3.71
N ARG A 102 -8.16 4.34 -2.66
CA ARG A 102 -7.17 3.74 -1.78
C ARG A 102 -7.79 2.54 -1.05
N VAL A 103 -7.18 1.37 -1.21
CA VAL A 103 -7.68 0.08 -0.67
C VAL A 103 -6.70 -0.59 0.29
N GLY A 104 -5.46 -0.11 0.37
CA GLY A 104 -4.49 -0.73 1.26
C GLY A 104 -3.14 -0.06 1.27
N PHE A 105 -2.20 -0.72 1.94
CA PHE A 105 -0.79 -0.34 2.01
C PHE A 105 0.10 -1.56 1.83
N VAL A 106 1.16 -1.43 1.05
CA VAL A 106 2.21 -2.45 0.89
C VAL A 106 3.51 -1.93 1.48
N PHE A 107 4.26 -2.79 2.16
CA PHE A 107 5.63 -2.48 2.55
C PHE A 107 6.54 -3.70 2.47
N THR A 108 7.84 -3.46 2.46
CA THR A 108 8.87 -4.50 2.40
C THR A 108 9.47 -4.76 3.77
N GLN A 109 9.87 -6.01 3.99
CA GLN A 109 10.70 -6.39 5.12
C GLN A 109 12.16 -6.44 4.69
N ALA A 110 13.04 -5.69 5.37
CA ALA A 110 14.46 -5.71 5.04
C ALA A 110 15.12 -7.05 5.39
N VAL A 111 16.09 -7.47 4.56
CA VAL A 111 16.94 -8.65 4.77
C VAL A 111 18.05 -8.27 5.76
N GLY A 112 18.31 -9.13 6.76
CA GLY A 112 19.22 -8.81 7.88
C GLY A 112 18.64 -9.10 9.27
N ARG A 113 17.39 -9.60 9.36
CA ARG A 113 16.78 -10.06 10.62
C ARG A 113 17.32 -11.39 11.16
N GLU A 114 18.47 -11.86 10.69
CA GLU A 114 19.12 -13.06 11.21
C GLU A 114 19.31 -12.92 12.74
N GLY A 115 18.80 -13.89 13.50
CA GLY A 115 18.90 -13.91 14.97
C GLY A 115 17.84 -13.10 15.74
N LYS A 116 16.93 -12.36 15.08
CA LYS A 116 15.83 -11.60 15.74
C LYS A 116 14.55 -12.43 15.97
N GLY A 117 14.57 -13.72 15.63
CA GLY A 117 13.44 -14.65 15.73
C GLY A 117 12.40 -14.47 14.61
N GLU A 118 11.72 -15.56 14.24
CA GLU A 118 10.68 -15.53 13.20
C GLU A 118 9.44 -14.78 13.72
N TYR A 119 9.06 -13.69 13.05
CA TYR A 119 7.83 -12.95 13.30
C TYR A 119 7.34 -12.29 12.03
N THR A 120 6.02 -12.16 11.91
CA THR A 120 5.36 -11.65 10.70
C THR A 120 5.46 -10.13 10.60
N MET A 121 5.06 -9.43 11.67
CA MET A 121 5.16 -7.97 11.79
C MET A 121 5.72 -7.59 13.15
N SER A 122 6.64 -6.64 13.16
CA SER A 122 7.13 -5.98 14.37
C SER A 122 6.06 -5.05 14.94
N ARG A 123 6.19 -4.67 16.20
CA ARG A 123 5.26 -3.72 16.83
C ARG A 123 5.13 -2.40 16.05
N ARG A 124 6.23 -1.92 15.43
CA ARG A 124 6.22 -0.68 14.64
C ARG A 124 5.40 -0.84 13.37
N GLU A 125 5.51 -2.00 12.72
CA GLU A 125 4.73 -2.35 11.54
C GLU A 125 3.25 -2.55 11.88
N VAL A 126 2.93 -3.21 13.00
CA VAL A 126 1.54 -3.36 13.47
C VAL A 126 0.90 -2.00 13.74
N ILE A 127 1.60 -1.12 14.46
CA ILE A 127 1.09 0.22 14.80
C ILE A 127 0.88 1.04 13.52
N GLN A 128 1.85 1.05 12.60
CA GLN A 128 1.71 1.76 11.32
C GLN A 128 0.58 1.17 10.47
N ALA A 129 0.44 -0.16 10.41
CA ALA A 129 -0.66 -0.81 9.71
C ALA A 129 -2.03 -0.45 10.33
N ALA A 130 -2.14 -0.39 11.66
CA ALA A 130 -3.36 0.01 12.36
C ALA A 130 -3.72 1.49 12.12
N GLU A 131 -2.72 2.37 12.09
CA GLU A 131 -2.86 3.78 11.74
C GLU A 131 -3.40 3.95 10.32
N LEU A 132 -2.73 3.34 9.34
CA LEU A 132 -3.09 3.46 7.93
C LEU A 132 -4.45 2.80 7.62
N GLN A 133 -4.76 1.65 8.24
CA GLN A 133 -6.07 1.02 8.12
C GLN A 133 -7.18 1.90 8.72
N THR A 134 -6.89 2.56 9.85
CA THR A 134 -7.83 3.51 10.46
C THR A 134 -8.06 4.73 9.55
N GLU A 135 -6.99 5.28 8.95
CA GLU A 135 -7.05 6.38 7.99
C GLU A 135 -7.79 5.99 6.69
N GLY A 136 -7.60 4.76 6.22
CA GLY A 136 -8.23 4.22 5.02
C GLY A 136 -9.76 4.13 5.10
N GLY A 137 -10.30 3.95 6.32
CA GLY A 137 -11.73 4.08 6.58
C GLY A 137 -12.62 3.03 5.90
N ILE A 138 -12.05 1.90 5.46
CA ILE A 138 -12.77 0.76 4.88
C ILE A 138 -12.55 -0.50 5.71
N LYS A 139 -13.55 -1.38 5.77
CA LYS A 139 -13.44 -2.66 6.48
C LYS A 139 -12.56 -3.66 5.72
N GLU A 140 -12.52 -3.55 4.38
CA GLU A 140 -11.75 -4.42 3.49
C GLU A 140 -10.28 -4.01 3.35
N TRP A 141 -9.79 -3.03 4.12
CA TRP A 141 -8.40 -2.55 4.00
C TRP A 141 -7.39 -3.70 4.05
N VAL A 142 -6.44 -3.74 3.12
CA VAL A 142 -5.39 -4.76 3.07
C VAL A 142 -4.03 -4.15 3.37
N THR A 143 -3.26 -4.82 4.22
CA THR A 143 -1.84 -4.57 4.44
C THR A 143 -1.03 -5.71 3.83
N ALA A 144 -0.24 -5.41 2.80
CA ALA A 144 0.62 -6.37 2.13
C ALA A 144 2.08 -6.25 2.61
N VAL A 145 2.74 -7.38 2.81
CA VAL A 145 4.15 -7.47 3.21
C VAL A 145 4.92 -8.20 2.13
N VAL A 146 5.98 -7.58 1.63
CA VAL A 146 6.87 -8.16 0.62
C VAL A 146 8.18 -8.57 1.28
N LYS A 147 8.53 -9.84 1.19
CA LYS A 147 9.70 -10.44 1.83
C LYS A 147 10.58 -11.13 0.79
N LEU A 148 11.87 -11.23 1.08
CA LEU A 148 12.77 -12.11 0.34
C LEU A 148 12.89 -13.42 1.13
N GLU A 149 12.50 -14.53 0.51
CA GLU A 149 12.66 -15.88 1.05
C GLU A 149 13.82 -16.56 0.34
N VAL A 150 14.74 -17.15 1.11
CA VAL A 150 15.85 -17.93 0.54
C VAL A 150 15.45 -19.40 0.63
N ASN A 151 15.24 -20.02 -0.53
CA ASN A 151 14.92 -21.43 -0.66
C ASN A 151 16.12 -22.31 -0.25
N GLU A 152 15.86 -23.59 -0.01
CA GLU A 152 16.87 -24.58 0.38
C GLU A 152 18.02 -24.69 -0.63
N ASP A 153 17.77 -24.41 -1.91
CA ASP A 153 18.76 -24.41 -3.00
C ASP A 153 19.61 -23.12 -3.05
N GLY A 154 19.42 -22.18 -2.11
CA GLY A 154 20.08 -20.87 -2.07
C GLY A 154 19.53 -19.85 -3.07
N ALA A 155 18.47 -20.19 -3.81
CA ALA A 155 17.74 -19.26 -4.65
C ALA A 155 16.88 -18.34 -3.79
N ALA A 156 16.89 -17.04 -4.07
CA ALA A 156 16.11 -16.05 -3.34
C ALA A 156 14.89 -15.64 -4.17
N ASP A 157 13.69 -15.90 -3.63
CA ASP A 157 12.41 -15.56 -4.24
C ASP A 157 11.72 -14.45 -3.44
N VAL A 158 11.02 -13.56 -4.14
CA VAL A 158 10.22 -12.52 -3.48
C VAL A 158 8.82 -13.07 -3.20
N HIS A 159 8.43 -13.05 -1.92
CA HIS A 159 7.13 -13.52 -1.45
C HIS A 159 6.24 -12.35 -1.02
N PHE A 160 4.94 -12.46 -1.31
CA PHE A 160 3.92 -11.52 -0.85
C PHE A 160 3.03 -12.21 0.18
N GLU A 161 2.82 -11.55 1.31
CA GLU A 161 1.81 -11.89 2.29
C GLU A 161 0.80 -10.77 2.43
N ALA A 162 -0.44 -11.07 2.78
CA ALA A 162 -1.50 -10.08 2.93
C ALA A 162 -2.26 -10.32 4.24
N PHE A 163 -2.56 -9.22 4.93
CA PHE A 163 -3.22 -9.23 6.22
C PHE A 163 -4.24 -8.09 6.32
N GLN A 164 -5.21 -8.27 7.21
CA GLN A 164 -5.93 -7.17 7.82
C GLN A 164 -5.54 -7.07 9.29
N MET A 165 -5.54 -5.85 9.83
CA MET A 165 -5.50 -5.69 11.28
C MET A 165 -6.85 -6.10 11.84
N SER A 166 -6.82 -6.96 12.86
CA SER A 166 -8.01 -7.39 13.58
C SER A 166 -8.79 -6.20 14.14
N ASP A 167 -10.09 -6.38 14.31
CA ASP A 167 -10.97 -5.35 14.87
C ASP A 167 -10.51 -4.90 16.26
N ILE A 168 -9.97 -5.83 17.05
CA ILE A 168 -9.43 -5.50 18.37
C ILE A 168 -8.15 -4.67 18.28
N CYS A 169 -7.27 -4.93 17.31
CA CYS A 169 -6.08 -4.09 17.05
C CYS A 169 -6.51 -2.66 16.73
N ILE A 170 -7.44 -2.50 15.78
CA ILE A 170 -7.94 -1.18 15.37
C ILE A 170 -8.63 -0.46 16.54
N LYS A 171 -9.39 -1.19 17.37
CA LYS A 171 -10.01 -0.62 18.57
C LYS A 171 -8.97 -0.15 19.59
N LEU A 172 -7.97 -0.98 19.91
CA LEU A 172 -6.88 -0.64 20.84
C LEU A 172 -6.10 0.59 20.34
N PHE A 173 -5.86 0.68 19.03
CA PHE A 173 -5.20 1.82 18.42
C PHE A 173 -6.03 3.11 18.58
N LYS A 174 -7.30 3.08 18.18
CA LYS A 174 -8.23 4.24 18.29
C LYS A 174 -8.42 4.70 19.73
N ASP A 175 -8.47 3.77 20.68
CA ASP A 175 -8.63 4.08 22.10
C ASP A 175 -7.30 4.51 22.77
N GLY A 176 -6.18 4.52 22.02
CA GLY A 176 -4.87 4.96 22.49
C GLY A 176 -4.18 4.01 23.49
N TRP A 177 -4.49 2.70 23.42
CA TRP A 177 -3.98 1.69 24.35
C TRP A 177 -2.55 1.24 24.07
N PHE A 178 -2.08 1.36 22.83
CA PHE A 178 -0.68 1.07 22.49
C PHE A 178 0.26 2.06 23.20
N ASP A 179 1.31 1.52 23.79
CA ASP A 179 2.45 2.30 24.28
C ASP A 179 3.40 2.59 23.11
N MET A 180 3.23 3.79 22.54
CA MET A 180 4.00 4.29 21.40
C MET A 180 5.43 4.71 21.80
N GLU A 181 5.69 4.89 23.10
CA GLU A 181 6.98 5.35 23.63
C GLU A 181 7.88 4.19 24.04
N ALA A 182 7.37 2.96 24.09
CA ALA A 182 8.19 1.78 24.27
C ALA A 182 9.16 1.66 23.09
N VAL A 183 10.45 1.98 23.30
CA VAL A 183 11.51 1.93 22.27
C VAL A 183 12.35 0.65 22.38
N ASP A 184 12.46 0.07 23.57
CA ASP A 184 13.21 -1.16 23.84
C ASP A 184 12.26 -2.38 23.96
N GLY A 185 12.81 -3.60 23.81
CA GLY A 185 12.07 -4.85 24.01
C GLY A 185 11.94 -5.72 22.76
N ASP A 186 11.23 -6.84 22.92
CA ASP A 186 11.01 -7.82 21.86
C ASP A 186 10.14 -7.22 20.72
N PRO A 187 10.61 -7.17 19.46
CA PRO A 187 9.82 -6.64 18.35
C PRO A 187 8.53 -7.41 18.08
N LYS A 188 8.43 -8.67 18.55
CA LYS A 188 7.28 -9.56 18.36
C LYS A 188 6.07 -9.20 19.21
N VAL A 189 6.24 -8.35 20.21
CA VAL A 189 5.17 -7.95 21.12
C VAL A 189 4.90 -6.45 21.05
N SER A 190 3.63 -6.10 21.13
CA SER A 190 3.19 -4.73 21.32
C SER A 190 2.86 -4.49 22.80
N MET A 191 3.38 -3.38 23.33
CA MET A 191 3.17 -3.00 24.72
C MET A 191 1.88 -2.18 24.87
N MET A 192 1.07 -2.50 25.88
CA MET A 192 -0.18 -1.84 26.22
C MET A 192 -0.01 -0.94 27.45
N LYS A 193 -0.61 0.25 27.42
CA LYS A 193 -0.65 1.18 28.56
C LYS A 193 -1.50 0.70 29.73
N LYS A 194 -2.41 -0.25 29.47
CA LYS A 194 -3.37 -0.82 30.42
C LYS A 194 -3.37 -2.34 30.26
N ASP A 195 -3.79 -3.03 31.32
CA ASP A 195 -3.92 -4.48 31.27
C ASP A 195 -5.04 -4.88 30.30
N VAL A 196 -4.73 -5.84 29.43
CA VAL A 196 -5.67 -6.50 28.53
C VAL A 196 -5.76 -7.98 28.90
N VAL A 197 -6.92 -8.60 28.64
CA VAL A 197 -7.14 -10.00 28.96
C VAL A 197 -6.84 -10.87 27.74
N ILE A 198 -5.87 -11.78 27.86
CA ILE A 198 -5.63 -12.86 26.88
C ILE A 198 -5.90 -14.21 27.55
N GLY A 199 -6.90 -14.93 27.04
CA GLY A 199 -7.39 -16.15 27.68
C GLY A 199 -7.99 -15.85 29.05
N VAL A 200 -7.21 -16.12 30.11
CA VAL A 200 -7.54 -15.88 31.52
C VAL A 200 -6.52 -15.01 32.25
N LYS A 201 -5.51 -14.48 31.53
CA LYS A 201 -4.42 -13.69 32.11
C LYS A 201 -4.57 -12.23 31.75
N ASP A 202 -4.34 -11.36 32.71
CA ASP A 202 -4.10 -9.94 32.49
C ASP A 202 -2.64 -9.74 32.07
N VAL A 203 -2.42 -9.13 30.92
CA VAL A 203 -1.09 -8.89 30.34
C VAL A 203 -0.99 -7.47 29.79
N ARG A 204 0.24 -6.97 29.67
CA ARG A 204 0.55 -5.73 28.95
C ARG A 204 1.36 -5.95 27.68
N GLU A 205 2.01 -7.08 27.55
CA GLU A 205 2.69 -7.50 26.33
C GLU A 205 1.76 -8.43 25.55
N VAL A 206 1.43 -8.01 24.34
CA VAL A 206 0.57 -8.76 23.43
C VAL A 206 1.39 -9.20 22.23
N ASP A 207 1.43 -10.50 21.98
CA ASP A 207 2.04 -11.04 20.77
C ASP A 207 1.33 -10.47 19.53
N ASN A 208 2.12 -9.93 18.60
CA ASN A 208 1.62 -9.24 17.42
C ASN A 208 0.74 -10.14 16.54
N ASP A 209 0.93 -11.46 16.56
CA ASP A 209 0.11 -12.39 15.78
C ASP A 209 -1.36 -12.38 16.19
N PHE A 210 -1.71 -11.92 17.40
CA PHE A 210 -3.12 -11.70 17.77
C PHE A 210 -3.79 -10.59 16.95
N PHE A 211 -3.00 -9.71 16.37
CA PHE A 211 -3.48 -8.57 15.61
C PHE A 211 -3.57 -8.83 14.11
N LEU A 212 -2.95 -9.90 13.62
CA LEU A 212 -2.85 -10.21 12.20
C LEU A 212 -3.95 -11.18 11.78
N VAL A 213 -4.72 -10.80 10.76
CA VAL A 213 -5.74 -11.66 10.14
C VAL A 213 -5.30 -11.96 8.71
N PRO A 214 -4.84 -13.18 8.39
CA PRO A 214 -4.35 -13.53 7.06
C PRO A 214 -5.43 -13.36 5.98
N VAL A 215 -5.02 -12.85 4.81
CA VAL A 215 -5.87 -12.64 3.64
C VAL A 215 -5.34 -13.50 2.49
N LYS A 216 -6.24 -14.17 1.78
CA LYS A 216 -5.88 -14.96 0.59
C LYS A 216 -5.40 -14.04 -0.53
N ILE A 217 -4.33 -14.43 -1.20
CA ILE A 217 -3.78 -13.67 -2.33
C ILE A 217 -4.18 -14.33 -3.65
N SER A 218 -4.46 -13.50 -4.65
CA SER A 218 -4.59 -13.87 -6.06
C SER A 218 -3.96 -12.77 -6.93
N ASP A 219 -3.91 -12.99 -8.24
CA ASP A 219 -3.49 -11.96 -9.19
C ASP A 219 -4.55 -11.71 -10.26
N HIS A 220 -4.42 -10.56 -10.92
CA HIS A 220 -5.19 -10.23 -12.11
C HIS A 220 -4.36 -9.37 -13.08
N GLN A 221 -4.95 -9.04 -14.23
CA GLN A 221 -4.42 -8.02 -15.13
C GLN A 221 -5.40 -6.85 -15.14
N GLY A 222 -4.97 -5.72 -14.60
CA GLY A 222 -5.70 -4.47 -14.54
C GLY A 222 -5.75 -3.74 -15.89
N PRO A 223 -6.52 -2.64 -15.96
CA PRO A 223 -6.71 -1.87 -17.19
C PRO A 223 -5.56 -0.88 -17.48
N LEU A 224 -4.71 -0.62 -16.49
CA LEU A 224 -3.57 0.28 -16.60
C LEU A 224 -2.31 -0.50 -16.97
N SER A 225 -1.41 0.16 -17.68
CA SER A 225 -0.03 -0.30 -17.82
C SER A 225 0.83 0.19 -16.67
N SER A 226 1.90 -0.54 -16.37
CA SER A 226 2.91 -0.18 -15.36
C SER A 226 4.30 -0.12 -16.00
N THR A 227 4.44 0.65 -17.07
CA THR A 227 5.66 0.70 -17.89
C THR A 227 6.34 2.06 -17.89
N PHE A 228 5.73 3.05 -17.23
CA PHE A 228 6.30 4.36 -16.99
C PHE A 228 7.16 4.38 -15.71
N PRO A 229 8.20 5.24 -15.64
CA PRO A 229 8.98 5.38 -14.42
C PRO A 229 8.14 5.84 -13.22
N ILE A 230 8.34 5.20 -12.08
CA ILE A 230 7.64 5.45 -10.82
C ILE A 230 8.33 6.58 -10.05
N GLU A 231 7.54 7.54 -9.57
CA GLU A 231 7.95 8.67 -8.73
C GLU A 231 8.62 8.26 -7.42
N ASN A 232 9.29 9.23 -6.76
CA ASN A 232 9.86 9.09 -5.42
C ASN A 232 10.87 7.94 -5.25
N ARG A 233 11.38 7.39 -6.35
CA ARG A 233 12.50 6.44 -6.42
C ARG A 233 13.82 7.18 -6.65
N MET A 234 14.93 6.44 -6.63
CA MET A 234 16.29 6.97 -6.80
C MET A 234 16.48 7.85 -8.06
N THR A 235 15.74 7.55 -9.14
CA THR A 235 15.78 8.33 -10.37
C THR A 235 14.53 9.18 -10.49
N THR A 236 14.71 10.48 -10.72
CA THR A 236 13.62 11.41 -10.95
C THR A 236 12.95 11.16 -12.30
N VAL A 237 11.63 11.14 -12.31
CA VAL A 237 10.81 11.05 -13.53
C VAL A 237 10.91 12.37 -14.30
N THR A 238 11.16 12.32 -15.61
CA THR A 238 11.37 13.51 -16.45
C THR A 238 10.41 13.54 -17.65
N LEU A 239 10.20 14.72 -18.24
CA LEU A 239 9.43 14.86 -19.49
C LEU A 239 10.06 14.08 -20.66
N ARG A 240 11.37 13.79 -20.60
CA ARG A 240 12.02 12.91 -21.59
C ARG A 240 11.49 11.48 -21.54
N ALA A 241 11.15 10.99 -20.34
CA ALA A 241 10.49 9.69 -20.18
C ALA A 241 9.10 9.70 -20.83
N LEU A 242 8.34 10.80 -20.72
CA LEU A 242 7.06 10.99 -21.42
C LEU A 242 7.23 10.85 -22.92
N LYS A 243 8.20 11.56 -23.52
CA LYS A 243 8.51 11.46 -24.95
C LYS A 243 8.85 10.03 -25.37
N THR A 244 9.79 9.39 -24.67
CA THR A 244 10.22 8.02 -24.98
C THR A 244 9.06 7.03 -24.87
N HIS A 245 8.20 7.19 -23.87
CA HIS A 245 6.99 6.36 -23.71
C HIS A 245 6.03 6.57 -24.89
N LEU A 246 5.68 7.82 -25.21
CA LEU A 246 4.75 8.16 -26.29
C LEU A 246 5.24 7.72 -27.68
N ASP A 247 6.55 7.75 -27.93
CA ASP A 247 7.16 7.26 -29.16
C ASP A 247 7.06 5.73 -29.28
N ARG A 248 7.30 5.01 -28.17
CA ARG A 248 7.18 3.55 -28.08
C ARG A 248 5.75 3.08 -28.29
N THR A 249 4.78 3.82 -27.76
CA THR A 249 3.34 3.47 -27.79
C THR A 249 2.58 4.12 -28.94
N LYS A 250 3.23 4.81 -29.89
CA LYS A 250 2.58 5.54 -31.00
C LYS A 250 1.62 4.74 -31.87
N HIS A 251 1.74 3.41 -31.86
CA HIS A 251 0.88 2.49 -32.61
C HIS A 251 -0.47 2.23 -31.92
N LEU A 252 -0.63 2.65 -30.66
CA LEU A 252 -1.84 2.49 -29.88
C LEU A 252 -2.73 3.74 -29.95
N PRO A 253 -4.05 3.62 -29.71
CA PRO A 253 -4.93 4.77 -29.50
C PRO A 253 -4.44 5.66 -28.34
N PHE A 254 -4.63 6.98 -28.43
CA PHE A 254 -4.09 7.93 -27.46
C PHE A 254 -4.48 7.61 -26.01
N ALA A 255 -5.74 7.25 -25.75
CA ALA A 255 -6.19 6.86 -24.41
C ALA A 255 -5.39 5.69 -23.82
N LYS A 256 -5.01 4.70 -24.64
CA LYS A 256 -4.15 3.58 -24.21
C LYS A 256 -2.70 4.00 -23.98
N ARG A 257 -2.20 4.98 -24.73
CA ARG A 257 -0.83 5.50 -24.61
C ARG A 257 -0.60 6.22 -23.28
N ILE A 258 -1.66 6.74 -22.66
CA ILE A 258 -1.60 7.44 -21.37
C ILE A 258 -2.27 6.65 -20.23
N ALA A 259 -2.67 5.40 -20.49
CA ALA A 259 -3.25 4.51 -19.49
C ALA A 259 -2.16 3.91 -18.59
N ASP A 260 -1.47 4.77 -17.86
CA ASP A 260 -0.44 4.43 -16.86
C ASP A 260 -0.56 5.44 -15.72
N PHE A 261 -0.74 4.96 -14.49
CA PHE A 261 -0.96 5.84 -13.34
C PHE A 261 0.21 6.81 -13.11
N HIS A 262 1.44 6.33 -13.22
CA HIS A 262 2.63 7.15 -12.95
C HIS A 262 2.83 8.20 -14.05
N LEU A 263 2.43 7.88 -15.29
CA LEU A 263 2.37 8.86 -16.37
C LEU A 263 1.30 9.92 -16.08
N LEU A 264 0.10 9.52 -15.68
CA LEU A 264 -0.98 10.46 -15.33
C LEU A 264 -0.55 11.37 -14.17
N LEU A 265 0.16 10.83 -13.17
CA LEU A 265 0.69 11.62 -12.07
C LEU A 265 1.72 12.66 -12.54
N LEU A 266 2.61 12.32 -13.48
CA LEU A 266 3.50 13.31 -14.10
C LEU A 266 2.72 14.42 -14.81
N LEU A 267 1.70 14.06 -15.60
CA LEU A 267 0.87 15.04 -16.32
C LEU A 267 0.09 15.94 -15.38
N SER A 268 -0.41 15.39 -14.27
CA SER A 268 -1.22 16.11 -13.29
C SER A 268 -0.51 17.33 -12.68
N LYS A 269 0.83 17.34 -12.67
CA LYS A 269 1.66 18.47 -12.20
C LYS A 269 1.52 19.73 -13.08
N TYR A 270 0.91 19.60 -14.26
CA TYR A 270 0.74 20.67 -15.25
C TYR A 270 -0.73 20.94 -15.59
N LEU A 271 -1.66 20.29 -14.89
CA LEU A 271 -3.10 20.34 -15.14
C LEU A 271 -3.84 20.86 -13.89
N ASP A 272 -5.04 21.40 -14.07
CA ASP A 272 -5.87 21.76 -12.92
C ASP A 272 -6.33 20.50 -12.17
N ALA A 273 -5.96 20.42 -10.90
CA ALA A 273 -6.23 19.26 -10.03
C ALA A 273 -7.73 18.97 -9.84
N ASN A 274 -8.58 19.99 -9.92
CA ASN A 274 -10.00 19.86 -9.58
C ASN A 274 -10.89 19.61 -10.81
N SER A 275 -10.36 19.80 -12.03
CA SER A 275 -11.12 19.70 -13.28
C SER A 275 -10.42 18.84 -14.32
N ASP A 276 -9.23 19.22 -14.77
CA ASP A 276 -8.52 18.55 -15.86
C ASP A 276 -8.04 17.14 -15.47
N VAL A 277 -7.44 17.00 -14.29
CA VAL A 277 -6.89 15.71 -13.81
C VAL A 277 -7.96 14.60 -13.73
N PRO A 278 -9.10 14.81 -13.03
CA PRO A 278 -10.14 13.79 -12.98
C PRO A 278 -10.78 13.55 -14.36
N THR A 279 -10.95 14.59 -15.18
CA THR A 279 -11.53 14.46 -16.53
C THR A 279 -10.65 13.63 -17.46
N LEU A 280 -9.34 13.89 -17.48
CA LEU A 280 -8.39 13.13 -18.29
C LEU A 280 -8.36 11.66 -17.86
N SER A 281 -8.37 11.43 -16.53
CA SER A 281 -8.41 10.09 -15.95
C SER A 281 -9.70 9.35 -16.28
N GLU A 282 -10.85 10.03 -16.33
CA GLU A 282 -12.13 9.43 -16.75
C GLU A 282 -12.09 8.98 -18.23
N PHE A 283 -11.50 9.78 -19.13
CA PHE A 283 -11.36 9.33 -20.51
C PHE A 283 -10.47 8.09 -20.64
N VAL A 284 -9.42 7.98 -19.82
CA VAL A 284 -8.58 6.78 -19.72
C VAL A 284 -9.39 5.61 -19.19
N HIS A 285 -10.16 5.80 -18.12
CA HIS A 285 -11.01 4.76 -17.55
C HIS A 285 -12.01 4.21 -18.56
N ARG A 286 -12.72 5.09 -19.28
CA ARG A 286 -13.73 4.71 -20.27
C ARG A 286 -13.13 4.28 -21.61
N GLN A 287 -11.82 4.41 -21.79
CA GLN A 287 -11.13 4.14 -23.07
C GLN A 287 -11.75 4.91 -24.25
N THR A 288 -12.16 6.16 -24.00
CA THR A 288 -12.79 7.04 -24.99
C THR A 288 -11.77 7.97 -25.66
N ALA A 289 -12.17 8.59 -26.77
CA ALA A 289 -11.30 9.54 -27.48
C ALA A 289 -10.94 10.73 -26.59
N ILE A 290 -9.63 10.99 -26.45
CA ILE A 290 -9.10 12.13 -25.70
C ILE A 290 -9.31 13.41 -26.54
N PRO A 291 -9.87 14.49 -25.99
CA PRO A 291 -9.99 15.76 -26.71
C PRO A 291 -8.66 16.26 -27.28
N GLU A 292 -8.69 16.82 -28.49
CA GLU A 292 -7.49 17.26 -29.22
C GLU A 292 -6.64 18.26 -28.41
N GLY A 293 -7.28 19.12 -27.62
CA GLY A 293 -6.57 20.06 -26.74
C GLY A 293 -5.64 19.37 -25.74
N TYR A 294 -6.08 18.28 -25.09
CA TYR A 294 -5.22 17.51 -24.20
C TYR A 294 -4.11 16.78 -24.96
N GLN A 295 -4.43 16.24 -26.15
CA GLN A 295 -3.42 15.55 -26.96
C GLN A 295 -2.27 16.51 -27.33
N ILE A 296 -2.60 17.68 -27.87
CA ILE A 296 -1.63 18.72 -28.24
C ILE A 296 -0.80 19.16 -27.03
N LEU A 297 -1.45 19.37 -25.88
CA LEU A 297 -0.76 19.77 -24.66
C LEU A 297 0.27 18.72 -24.23
N ILE A 298 -0.14 17.46 -24.15
CA ILE A 298 0.71 16.33 -23.73
C ILE A 298 1.87 16.13 -24.73
N GLU A 299 1.59 16.20 -26.02
CA GLU A 299 2.63 16.08 -27.06
C GLU A 299 3.60 17.26 -27.02
N SER A 300 3.12 18.47 -26.73
CA SER A 300 3.97 19.65 -26.56
C SER A 300 4.89 19.52 -25.35
N MET A 301 4.38 19.00 -24.22
CA MET A 301 5.18 18.71 -23.03
C MET A 301 6.28 17.68 -23.33
N ALA A 302 5.95 16.63 -24.09
CA ALA A 302 6.91 15.64 -24.54
C ALA A 302 7.94 16.22 -25.52
N ALA A 303 7.54 17.15 -26.39
CA ALA A 303 8.44 17.78 -27.35
C ALA A 303 9.42 18.79 -26.70
N ALA A 304 9.03 19.39 -25.57
CA ALA A 304 9.83 20.36 -24.83
C ALA A 304 10.97 19.74 -23.99
N SER A 305 11.09 18.41 -23.96
CA SER A 305 12.10 17.66 -23.20
C SER A 305 13.46 17.54 -23.89
#